data_AF-A0A0Q6YLC8-F1
#
_entry.id   AF-A0A0Q6YLC8-F1
#
_cell.length_a   1.000
_cell.length_b   1.000
_cell.length_c   1.000
_cell.angle_alpha   90.00
_cell.angle_beta   90.00
_cell.angle_gamma   90.00
#
_symmetry.space_group_name_H-M   'P 1'
#
loop_
_entity.id
_entity.type
_entity.pdbx_description
1 polymer ?
#
loop_
_entity_poly.entity_id
_entity_poly.type
_entity_poly.pdbx_seq_one_letter_code
_entity_poly.pdbx_strand_id
1 'polypeptide(L)' 'MAAAALVRRDERLAQAALRIAPLQDAVDTDQAFKAEVQQLRLWKNYRVDLNRIDQQDGFPTSVAWPIEPASSES' A
#
# COMPACT_ATOMS: atom_id res chain seq x y z
N MET A 1 -6.17 -19.05 11.63
CA MET A 1 -6.41 -18.48 10.28
C MET A 1 -6.21 -16.96 10.23
N ALA A 2 -6.70 -16.18 11.22
CA ALA A 2 -6.43 -14.74 11.31
C ALA A 2 -4.93 -14.38 11.24
N ALA A 3 -4.07 -15.13 11.96
CA ALA A 3 -2.62 -14.90 11.95
C ALA A 3 -2.02 -14.92 10.54
N ALA A 4 -2.42 -15.86 9.67
CA ALA A 4 -1.91 -15.95 8.31
C ALA A 4 -2.38 -14.77 7.42
N ALA A 5 -3.60 -14.26 7.63
CA ALA A 5 -4.07 -13.06 6.95
C ALA A 5 -3.30 -11.81 7.43
N LEU A 6 -3.02 -11.68 8.72
CA LEU A 6 -2.24 -10.57 9.25
C LEU A 6 -0.78 -10.60 8.80
N VAL A 7 -0.14 -11.77 8.73
CA VAL A 7 1.21 -11.90 8.14
C VAL A 7 1.22 -11.41 6.69
N ARG A 8 0.26 -11.84 5.87
CA ARG A 8 0.15 -11.39 4.46
C ARG A 8 -0.15 -9.90 4.32
N ARG A 9 -0.83 -9.29 5.29
CA ARG A 9 -1.04 -7.84 5.37
C ARG A 9 0.28 -7.14 5.64
N ASP A 10 1.02 -7.62 6.62
CA ASP A 10 2.27 -6.99 7.07
C ASP A 10 3.35 -7.10 6.00
N GLU A 11 3.42 -8.21 5.26
CA GLU A 11 4.26 -8.36 4.07
C GLU A 11 3.93 -7.29 3.00
N ARG A 12 2.65 -7.09 2.68
CA ARG A 12 2.22 -6.07 1.72
C ARG A 12 2.48 -4.65 2.21
N LEU A 13 2.31 -4.39 3.51
CA LEU A 13 2.63 -3.11 4.13
C LEU A 13 4.14 -2.82 4.04
N ALA A 14 5.00 -3.82 4.23
CA ALA A 14 6.44 -3.69 4.07
C ALA A 14 6.83 -3.36 2.61
N GLN A 15 6.24 -4.06 1.63
CA GLN A 15 6.46 -3.76 0.21
C GLN A 15 6.01 -2.34 -0.15
N ALA A 16 4.82 -1.94 0.30
CA ALA A 16 4.32 -0.59 0.08
C ALA A 16 5.22 0.48 0.73
N ALA A 17 5.80 0.20 1.90
CA ALA A 17 6.76 1.12 2.54
C ALA A 17 8.01 1.33 1.69
N LEU A 18 8.56 0.27 1.07
CA LEU A 18 9.70 0.35 0.17
C LEU A 18 9.41 1.19 -1.09
N ARG A 19 8.17 1.13 -1.61
CA ARG A 19 7.75 1.94 -2.76
C ARG A 19 7.46 3.39 -2.41
N ILE A 20 6.93 3.63 -1.21
CA ILE A 20 6.63 4.98 -0.71
C ILE A 20 7.89 5.77 -0.40
N ALA A 21 8.92 5.15 0.19
CA ALA A 21 10.13 5.83 0.62
C ALA A 21 10.73 6.77 -0.46
N PRO A 22 11.10 6.30 -1.68
CA PRO A 22 11.68 7.19 -2.69
C PRO A 22 10.69 8.25 -3.22
N LEU A 23 9.40 7.92 -3.31
CA LEU A 23 8.37 8.87 -3.74
C LEU A 23 8.16 9.98 -2.70
N GLN A 24 8.25 9.63 -1.42
CA GLN A 24 8.15 10.57 -0.31
C GLN A 24 9.41 11.43 -0.26
N ASP A 25 10.59 10.84 -0.42
CA ASP A 25 11.86 11.59 -0.50
C ASP A 25 11.79 12.64 -1.63
N ALA A 26 11.32 12.26 -2.82
CA ALA A 26 11.16 13.19 -3.94
C ALA A 26 10.17 14.33 -3.63
N VAL A 27 9.10 14.05 -2.89
CA VAL A 27 8.15 15.09 -2.45
C VAL A 27 8.78 15.99 -1.40
N ASP A 28 9.51 15.42 -0.44
CA ASP A 28 10.13 16.13 0.67
C ASP A 28 11.31 17.01 0.22
N THR A 29 11.96 16.67 -0.90
CA THR A 29 13.01 17.46 -1.53
C THR A 29 12.52 18.42 -2.63
N ASP A 30 11.21 18.54 -2.83
CA ASP A 30 10.58 19.31 -3.93
C ASP A 30 11.04 18.87 -5.34
N GLN A 31 11.47 17.62 -5.50
CA GLN A 31 11.93 17.03 -6.77
C GLN A 31 10.87 16.17 -7.47
N ALA A 32 9.73 15.90 -6.82
CA ALA A 32 8.72 15.00 -7.34
C ALA A 32 8.02 15.53 -8.59
N PHE A 33 7.93 14.67 -9.61
CA PHE A 33 7.07 14.90 -10.76
C PHE A 33 5.60 14.68 -10.39
N LYS A 34 4.68 15.29 -11.17
CA LYS A 34 3.23 15.10 -10.98
C LYS A 34 2.81 13.63 -10.99
N ALA A 35 3.50 12.78 -11.76
CA ALA A 35 3.25 11.34 -11.77
C ALA A 35 3.63 10.67 -10.44
N GLU A 36 4.76 11.03 -9.86
CA GLU A 36 5.23 10.50 -8.58
C GLU A 36 4.33 10.93 -7.41
N VAL A 37 3.84 12.17 -7.42
CA VAL A 37 2.86 12.63 -6.42
C VAL A 37 1.56 11.81 -6.49
N GLN A 38 1.09 11.53 -7.70
CA GLN A 38 -0.09 10.67 -7.90
C GLN A 38 0.18 9.25 -7.44
N GLN A 39 1.34 8.69 -7.79
CA GLN A 39 1.75 7.35 -7.38
C GLN A 39 1.87 7.24 -5.86
N LEU A 40 2.45 8.25 -5.20
CA LEU A 40 2.56 8.33 -3.75
C LEU A 40 1.17 8.30 -3.09
N ARG A 41 0.20 9.04 -3.64
CA ARG A 41 -1.18 9.02 -3.15
C ARG A 41 -1.80 7.63 -3.29
N LEU A 42 -1.63 6.95 -4.43
CA LEU A 42 -2.14 5.60 -4.64
C LEU A 42 -1.56 4.61 -3.62
N TRP A 43 -0.24 4.66 -3.39
CA TRP A 43 0.41 3.82 -2.39
C TRP A 43 -0.02 4.12 -0.95
N LYS A 44 -0.22 5.39 -0.60
CA LYS A 44 -0.75 5.78 0.72
C LYS A 44 -2.16 5.25 0.93
N ASN A 45 -3.04 5.37 -0.07
CA ASN A 45 -4.39 4.80 -0.01
C ASN A 45 -4.37 3.28 0.14
N TYR A 46 -3.54 2.60 -0.66
CA TYR A 46 -3.34 1.15 -0.57
C TYR A 46 -2.93 0.70 0.83
N ARG A 47 -1.99 1.39 1.49
CA ARG A 47 -1.60 1.09 2.88
C ARG A 47 -2.74 1.30 3.87
N VAL A 48 -3.56 2.33 3.68
CA VAL A 48 -4.73 2.58 4.53
C VAL A 48 -5.73 1.45 4.38
N ASP A 49 -5.99 0.99 3.16
CA ASP A 49 -6.92 -0.11 2.91
C ASP A 49 -6.40 -1.44 3.48
N LEU A 50 -5.10 -1.71 3.34
CA LEU A 50 -4.45 -2.87 3.97
C LEU A 50 -4.59 -2.85 5.49
N ASN A 51 -4.43 -1.70 6.13
CA ASN A 51 -4.57 -1.57 7.58
C ASN A 51 -5.99 -1.82 8.09
N ARG A 52 -7.00 -1.86 7.20
CA ARG A 52 -8.41 -2.03 7.54
C ARG A 52 -8.98 -3.40 7.13
N ILE A 53 -8.16 -4.32 6.61
CA ILE A 53 -8.65 -5.63 6.17
C ILE A 53 -9.27 -6.47 7.29
N ASP A 54 -8.86 -6.23 8.53
CA ASP A 54 -9.36 -6.88 9.74
C ASP A 54 -10.73 -6.35 10.18
N GLN A 55 -11.16 -5.22 9.60
CA GLN A 55 -12.48 -4.63 9.79
C GLN A 55 -13.50 -5.12 8.75
N GLN A 56 -13.11 -5.99 7.81
CA GLN A 56 -14.02 -6.54 6.82
C GLN A 56 -14.92 -7.62 7.45
N ASP A 57 -16.20 -7.64 7.09
CA ASP A 57 -17.19 -8.61 7.60
C ASP A 57 -16.81 -10.09 7.34
N GLY A 58 -15.96 -10.35 6.35
CA GLY A 58 -15.46 -11.68 5.98
C GLY A 58 -14.15 -12.09 6.64
N PHE A 59 -13.52 -11.23 7.43
CA PHE A 59 -12.22 -11.54 8.03
C PHE A 59 -12.34 -12.64 9.10
N PRO A 60 -11.40 -13.61 9.17
CA PRO A 60 -10.22 -13.80 8.31
C PRO A 60 -10.43 -14.81 7.16
N THR A 61 -11.64 -15.31 6.95
CA THR A 61 -11.92 -16.41 6.01
C THR A 61 -12.07 -15.95 4.56
N SER A 62 -12.64 -14.77 4.35
CA SER A 62 -12.84 -14.12 3.05
C SER A 62 -12.35 -12.68 3.14
N VAL A 63 -11.12 -12.45 2.67
CA VAL A 63 -10.49 -11.12 2.70
C VAL A 63 -10.46 -10.57 1.27
N ALA A 64 -11.10 -9.43 1.07
CA ALA A 64 -10.97 -8.63 -0.14
C ALA A 64 -9.67 -7.82 -0.05
N TRP A 65 -8.63 -8.30 -0.73
CA TRP A 65 -7.33 -7.62 -0.76
C TRP A 65 -7.40 -6.39 -1.68
N PRO A 66 -6.91 -5.21 -1.25
CA PRO A 66 -6.82 -4.05 -2.13
C PRO A 66 -5.87 -4.36 -3.29
N ILE A 67 -6.13 -3.69 -4.43
CA ILE A 67 -5.31 -3.82 -5.63
C ILE A 67 -4.03 -3.00 -5.42
N GLU A 68 -2.88 -3.64 -5.62
CA GLU A 68 -1.59 -2.97 -5.57
C GLU A 68 -1.52 -1.90 -6.69
N PRO A 69 -1.10 -0.66 -6.39
CA PRO A 69 -0.85 0.34 -7.42
C PRO A 69 0.17 -0.21 -8.41
N ALA A 70 -0.12 -0.13 -9.71
CA ALA A 70 0.87 -0.49 -10.72
C ALA A 70 2.12 0.38 -10.51
N SER A 71 3.28 -0.25 -10.31
CA SER A 71 4.55 0.44 -10.51
C SER A 71 4.48 1.02 -11.91
N SER A 72 4.66 2.33 -12.06
CA SER A 72 4.74 2.96 -13.36
C SER A 72 6.02 2.48 -14.05
N GLU A 73 6.01 1.26 -14.57
CA GLU A 73 7.04 0.69 -15.42
C GLU A 73 6.46 0.61 -16.82
N SER A 74 6.62 1.70 -17.58
CA SER A 74 6.79 1.78 -19.05
C SER A 74 7.02 3.23 -19.45
#